data_AF-A0A8S2LIF3-F1
#
_entry.id   AF-A0A8S2LIF3-F1
#
_cell.length_a   1.000
_cell.length_b   1.000
_cell.length_c   1.000
_cell.angle_alpha   90.00
_cell.angle_beta   90.00
_cell.angle_gamma   90.00
#
_symmetry.space_group_name_H-M   'P 1'
#
loop_
_entity.id
_entity.type
_entity.pdbx_description
1 polymer ?
#
loop_
_entity_poly.entity_id
_entity_poly.type
_entity_poly.pdbx_seq_one_letter_code
_entity_poly.pdbx_strand_id
1 'polypeptide(L)'
;MAKKNRPMTDISNVERNSLPIECRWLHRLINRRSYKLTVLTVVCTLNIADLFIDWYFLFSKTAILKGLVFGPPSYDILLAMLIFCIISTFTSLLEIVQTVRDTCSNRLTSLFGQITNCLTIWLEDFPFLTLNLLIVICHDGEVTYVSIAKAAIGIVAAFIRFLFILLNKWLIRHDYRRKDRLSYFFNTISTVGVVFVLILSISIHVIASLPIDSFGRIHLESP
;
A
#
# COMPACT_ATOMS: atom_id res chain seq x y z
N MET A 1 47.56 32.74 7.41
CA MET A 1 46.22 32.59 8.01
C MET A 1 45.91 31.10 8.12
N ALA A 2 46.02 30.52 9.32
CA ALA A 2 45.80 29.09 9.55
C ALA A 2 44.29 28.79 9.74
N LYS A 3 43.74 27.92 8.90
CA LYS A 3 42.35 27.47 8.94
C LYS A 3 42.18 26.51 10.12
N LYS A 4 41.57 27.00 11.21
CA LYS A 4 41.27 26.24 12.43
C LYS A 4 40.22 25.17 12.12
N ASN A 5 40.66 23.94 11.84
CA ASN A 5 39.79 22.77 11.76
C ASN A 5 39.19 22.50 13.14
N ARG A 6 37.92 22.87 13.33
CA ARG A 6 37.16 22.42 14.50
C ARG A 6 36.86 20.93 14.34
N PRO A 7 37.17 20.09 15.35
CA PRO A 7 36.76 18.69 15.32
C PRO A 7 35.24 18.65 15.28
N MET A 8 34.70 17.93 14.29
CA MET A 8 33.29 17.63 14.13
C MET A 8 32.90 16.53 15.15
N THR A 9 33.13 16.80 16.43
CA THR A 9 32.78 15.91 17.52
C THR A 9 31.27 15.99 17.79
N ASP A 10 30.59 14.92 17.41
CA ASP A 10 29.65 14.21 18.29
C ASP A 10 28.38 14.91 18.79
N ILE A 11 27.88 15.88 18.03
CA ILE A 11 26.52 16.43 18.25
C ILE A 11 25.47 15.30 18.24
N SER A 12 25.70 14.22 17.47
CA SER A 12 24.78 13.08 17.35
C SER A 12 24.62 12.23 18.62
N ASN A 13 25.59 12.26 19.55
CA ASN A 13 25.57 11.43 20.77
C ASN A 13 24.90 12.16 21.94
N VAL A 14 25.06 13.48 22.03
CA VAL A 14 24.39 14.30 23.05
C VAL A 14 22.89 14.41 22.77
N GLU A 15 22.51 14.55 21.50
CA GLU A 15 21.09 14.70 21.08
C GLU A 15 20.31 13.38 21.16
N ARG A 16 20.98 12.21 21.11
CA ARG A 16 20.35 10.89 21.30
C ARG A 16 19.94 10.61 22.75
N ASN A 17 20.54 11.31 23.72
CA ASN A 17 20.33 11.05 25.14
C ASN A 17 19.16 11.83 25.75
N SER A 18 18.63 12.84 25.07
CA SER A 18 17.47 13.63 25.48
C SER A 18 16.12 13.03 25.06
N LEU A 19 16.13 12.01 24.19
CA LEU A 19 14.91 11.32 23.77
C LEU A 19 14.36 10.40 24.90
N PRO A 20 13.02 10.28 25.02
CA PRO A 20 12.41 9.34 25.95
C PRO A 20 12.90 7.91 25.70
N ILE A 21 12.95 7.11 26.75
CA ILE A 21 13.57 5.77 26.74
C ILE A 21 12.98 4.90 25.62
N GLU A 22 11.66 4.99 25.38
CA GLU A 22 10.95 4.27 24.33
C GLU A 22 11.43 4.62 22.91
N CYS A 23 11.63 5.90 22.60
CA CYS A 23 12.19 6.32 21.31
C CYS A 23 13.61 5.81 21.10
N ARG A 24 14.39 5.70 22.17
CA ARG A 24 15.77 5.20 22.11
C ARG A 24 15.83 3.71 21.78
N TRP A 25 14.87 2.92 22.25
CA TRP A 25 14.72 1.51 21.89
C TRP A 25 14.26 1.36 20.44
N LEU A 26 13.25 2.12 20.01
CA LEU A 26 12.75 2.07 18.63
C LEU A 26 13.85 2.48 17.64
N HIS A 27 14.57 3.57 17.91
CA HIS A 27 15.67 4.02 17.06
C HIS A 27 16.82 2.99 16.99
N ARG A 28 17.12 2.29 18.10
CA ARG A 28 18.10 1.19 18.11
C ARG A 28 17.61 -0.01 17.30
N LEU A 29 16.32 -0.36 17.40
CA LEU A 29 15.71 -1.45 16.64
C LEU A 29 15.73 -1.15 15.14
N ILE A 30 15.25 0.04 14.76
CA ILE A 30 15.22 0.55 13.39
C ILE A 30 16.62 0.60 12.77
N ASN A 31 17.62 0.98 13.56
CA ASN A 31 18.99 1.07 13.06
C ASN A 31 19.68 -0.29 12.93
N ARG A 32 19.08 -1.39 13.39
CA ARG A 32 19.61 -2.73 13.12
C ARG A 32 19.46 -3.06 11.64
N ARG A 33 20.56 -3.46 11.02
CA ARG A 33 20.59 -3.91 9.61
C ARG A 33 19.56 -5.01 9.34
N SER A 34 19.36 -5.93 10.28
CA SER A 34 18.38 -7.01 10.17
C SER A 34 16.94 -6.49 10.01
N TYR A 35 16.54 -5.48 10.78
CA TYR A 35 15.20 -4.91 10.68
C TYR A 35 14.96 -4.27 9.31
N LYS A 36 15.95 -3.49 8.81
CA LYS A 36 15.87 -2.85 7.50
C LYS A 36 15.76 -3.87 6.36
N LEU A 37 16.54 -4.95 6.45
CA LEU A 37 16.45 -6.07 5.50
C LEU A 37 15.09 -6.75 5.56
N THR A 38 14.54 -7.01 6.75
CA THR A 38 13.20 -7.60 6.88
C THR A 38 12.13 -6.71 6.27
N VAL A 39 12.15 -5.39 6.55
CA VAL A 39 11.21 -4.44 5.95
C VAL A 39 11.33 -4.44 4.43
N LEU A 40 12.55 -4.35 3.90
CA LEU A 40 12.79 -4.39 2.46
C LEU A 40 12.26 -5.68 1.84
N THR A 41 12.53 -6.83 2.44
CA THR A 41 12.04 -8.13 1.95
C THR A 41 10.52 -8.17 1.95
N VAL A 42 9.86 -7.78 3.05
CA VAL A 42 8.40 -7.79 3.16
C VAL A 42 7.76 -6.88 2.11
N VAL A 43 8.23 -5.64 1.98
CA VAL A 43 7.69 -4.68 0.99
C VAL A 43 7.91 -5.18 -0.43
N CYS A 44 9.10 -5.67 -0.77
CA CYS A 44 9.36 -6.23 -2.09
C CYS A 44 8.46 -7.45 -2.38
N THR A 45 8.29 -8.37 -1.43
CA THR A 45 7.43 -9.54 -1.63
C THR A 45 5.97 -9.16 -1.82
N LEU A 46 5.48 -8.15 -1.09
CA LEU A 46 4.11 -7.67 -1.24
C LEU A 46 3.90 -7.00 -2.60
N ASN A 47 4.81 -6.13 -3.03
CA ASN A 47 4.68 -5.45 -4.32
C ASN A 47 4.80 -6.43 -5.50
N ILE A 48 5.65 -7.46 -5.40
CA ILE A 48 5.73 -8.50 -6.42
C ILE A 48 4.45 -9.34 -6.46
N ALA A 49 3.90 -9.69 -5.29
CA ALA A 49 2.66 -10.45 -5.20
C ALA A 49 1.47 -9.65 -5.77
N ASP A 50 1.38 -8.37 -5.43
CA ASP A 50 0.32 -7.47 -5.92
C ASP A 50 0.40 -7.30 -7.44
N LEU A 51 1.59 -7.04 -7.96
CA LEU A 51 1.84 -6.97 -9.41
C LEU A 51 1.45 -8.28 -10.11
N PHE A 52 1.85 -9.43 -9.56
CA PHE A 52 1.47 -10.72 -10.13
C PHE A 52 -0.04 -10.91 -10.18
N ILE A 53 -0.75 -10.49 -9.12
CA ILE A 53 -2.21 -10.58 -9.04
C ILE A 53 -2.89 -9.63 -10.02
N ASP A 54 -2.37 -8.43 -10.23
CA ASP A 54 -2.91 -7.46 -11.18
C ASP A 54 -2.87 -8.00 -12.60
N TRP A 55 -1.70 -8.50 -13.01
CA TRP A 55 -1.51 -9.13 -14.31
C TRP A 55 -2.32 -10.42 -14.43
N TYR A 56 -2.39 -11.22 -13.37
CA TYR A 56 -3.21 -12.44 -13.36
C TYR A 56 -4.71 -12.13 -13.44
N PHE A 57 -5.17 -11.05 -12.81
CA PHE A 57 -6.56 -10.59 -12.88
C PHE A 57 -6.91 -10.16 -14.31
N LEU A 58 -6.05 -9.37 -14.96
CA LEU A 58 -6.21 -9.01 -16.37
C LEU A 58 -6.20 -10.25 -17.28
N PHE A 59 -5.24 -11.17 -17.07
CA PHE A 59 -5.14 -12.40 -17.85
C PHE A 59 -6.37 -13.29 -17.67
N SER A 60 -6.83 -13.46 -16.44
CA SER A 60 -8.05 -14.23 -16.13
C SER A 60 -9.24 -13.65 -16.89
N LYS A 61 -9.43 -12.33 -16.86
CA LYS A 61 -10.56 -11.68 -17.55
C LYS A 61 -10.44 -11.75 -19.07
N THR A 62 -9.24 -11.74 -19.65
CA THR A 62 -9.04 -11.92 -21.09
C THR A 62 -9.18 -13.37 -21.55
N ALA A 63 -8.79 -14.35 -20.74
CA ALA A 63 -8.93 -15.77 -21.04
C ALA A 63 -10.38 -16.26 -20.97
N ILE A 64 -11.16 -15.67 -20.06
CA ILE A 64 -12.58 -16.00 -19.81
C ILE A 64 -13.51 -15.59 -20.99
N LEU A 65 -13.04 -14.78 -21.94
CA LEU A 65 -13.81 -14.36 -23.14
C LEU A 65 -14.38 -15.51 -23.99
N LYS A 66 -13.91 -16.75 -23.82
CA LYS A 66 -14.33 -17.89 -24.64
C LYS A 66 -15.46 -18.74 -24.05
N GLY A 67 -16.01 -18.40 -22.88
CA GLY A 67 -16.94 -19.31 -22.18
C GLY A 67 -18.07 -18.70 -21.34
N LEU A 68 -18.31 -17.38 -21.35
CA LEU A 68 -19.32 -16.77 -20.48
C LEU A 68 -20.68 -16.58 -21.15
N VAL A 69 -21.73 -17.00 -20.42
CA VAL A 69 -23.16 -16.79 -20.73
C VAL A 69 -23.51 -15.31 -20.87
N PHE A 70 -22.78 -14.43 -20.18
CA PHE A 70 -23.00 -12.97 -20.18
C PHE A 70 -22.24 -12.21 -21.28
N GLY A 71 -21.52 -12.92 -22.16
CA GLY A 71 -20.73 -12.31 -23.22
C GLY A 71 -19.41 -11.69 -22.72
N PRO A 72 -18.54 -11.28 -23.66
CA PRO A 72 -17.24 -10.71 -23.32
C PRO A 72 -17.39 -9.32 -22.65
N PRO A 73 -16.51 -8.96 -21.70
CA PRO A 73 -16.47 -7.60 -21.16
C PRO A 73 -16.20 -6.59 -22.29
N SER A 74 -16.74 -5.37 -22.14
CA SER A 74 -16.50 -4.30 -23.11
C SER A 74 -15.00 -4.00 -23.24
N TYR A 75 -14.57 -3.68 -24.45
CA TYR A 75 -13.18 -3.38 -24.77
C TYR A 75 -12.63 -2.24 -23.88
N ASP A 76 -13.48 -1.26 -23.55
CA ASP A 76 -13.12 -0.13 -22.70
C ASP A 76 -12.72 -0.53 -21.28
N ILE A 77 -13.40 -1.54 -20.69
CA ILE A 77 -13.06 -2.04 -19.35
C ILE A 77 -11.73 -2.79 -19.38
N LEU A 78 -11.51 -3.62 -20.39
CA LEU A 78 -10.23 -4.33 -20.57
C LEU A 78 -9.07 -3.35 -20.78
N LEU A 79 -9.28 -2.30 -21.58
CA LEU A 79 -8.31 -1.24 -21.80
C LEU A 79 -8.02 -0.47 -20.51
N ALA A 80 -9.05 -0.12 -19.73
CA ALA A 80 -8.88 0.53 -18.44
C ALA A 80 -8.07 -0.34 -17.47
N MET A 81 -8.37 -1.64 -17.38
CA MET A 81 -7.59 -2.59 -16.57
C MET A 81 -6.13 -2.64 -17.01
N LEU A 82 -5.86 -2.69 -18.32
CA LEU A 82 -4.50 -2.69 -18.85
C LEU A 82 -3.74 -1.42 -18.47
N ILE A 83 -4.38 -0.26 -18.59
CA ILE A 83 -3.79 1.03 -18.19
C ILE A 83 -3.44 1.01 -16.70
N PHE A 84 -4.36 0.53 -15.84
CA PHE A 84 -4.09 0.43 -14.41
C PHE A 84 -2.99 -0.59 -14.07
N CYS A 85 -2.88 -1.72 -14.80
CA CYS A 85 -1.78 -2.68 -14.62
C CYS A 85 -0.41 -2.06 -14.97
N ILE A 86 -0.36 -1.23 -16.02
CA ILE A 86 0.87 -0.51 -16.41
C ILE A 86 1.24 0.53 -15.34
N ILE A 87 0.24 1.29 -14.85
CA ILE A 87 0.43 2.26 -13.76
C ILE A 87 0.95 1.55 -12.50
N SER A 88 0.28 0.47 -12.09
CA SER A 88 0.65 -0.41 -10.96
C SER A 88 2.10 -0.89 -11.08
N THR A 89 2.49 -1.36 -12.26
CA THR A 89 3.89 -1.78 -12.51
C THR A 89 4.89 -0.65 -12.28
N PHE A 90 4.56 0.57 -12.72
CA PHE A 90 5.42 1.73 -12.55
C PHE A 90 5.49 2.22 -11.09
N THR A 91 4.36 2.30 -10.40
CA THR A 91 4.28 2.72 -8.99
C THR A 91 4.95 1.70 -8.08
N SER A 92 4.73 0.41 -8.29
CA SER A 92 5.41 -0.68 -7.59
C SER A 92 6.95 -0.61 -7.76
N LEU A 93 7.44 -0.32 -8.97
CA LEU A 93 8.87 -0.15 -9.22
C LEU A 93 9.43 1.09 -8.49
N LEU A 94 8.71 2.21 -8.51
CA LEU A 94 9.10 3.41 -7.75
C LEU A 94 9.19 3.14 -6.25
N GLU A 95 8.23 2.39 -5.69
CA GLU A 95 8.22 2.04 -4.26
C GLU A 95 9.39 1.11 -3.90
N ILE A 96 9.73 0.14 -4.76
CA ILE A 96 10.90 -0.73 -4.56
C ILE A 96 12.20 0.08 -4.60
N VAL A 97 12.41 0.92 -5.63
CA VAL A 97 13.62 1.75 -5.77
C VAL A 97 13.80 2.65 -4.55
N GLN A 98 12.70 3.19 -4.03
CA GLN A 98 12.73 4.04 -2.85
C GLN A 98 13.01 3.28 -1.56
N THR A 99 12.38 2.13 -1.38
CA THR A 99 12.61 1.28 -0.22
C THR A 99 14.08 0.84 -0.17
N VAL A 100 14.68 0.51 -1.32
CA VAL A 100 16.12 0.21 -1.46
C VAL A 100 16.95 1.44 -1.10
N ARG A 101 16.64 2.61 -1.67
CA ARG A 101 17.37 3.85 -1.39
C ARG A 101 17.32 4.23 0.09
N ASP A 102 16.15 4.17 0.70
CA ASP A 102 15.94 4.55 2.10
C ASP A 102 16.62 3.54 3.05
N THR A 103 16.67 2.26 2.66
CA THR A 103 17.46 1.21 3.33
C THR A 103 18.97 1.51 3.26
N CYS A 104 19.48 1.93 2.10
CA CYS A 104 20.91 2.24 1.90
C CYS A 104 21.33 3.56 2.56
N SER A 105 20.48 4.59 2.53
CA SER A 105 20.81 5.94 3.01
C SER A 105 20.68 6.09 4.54
N ASN A 106 20.26 5.04 5.25
CA ASN A 106 19.93 5.08 6.68
C ASN A 106 18.92 6.18 7.06
N ARG A 107 18.17 6.71 6.09
CA ARG A 107 17.22 7.79 6.29
C ARG A 107 15.82 7.21 6.30
N LEU A 108 15.22 7.15 7.48
CA LEU A 108 13.96 6.45 7.68
C LEU A 108 12.73 7.16 7.11
N THR A 109 12.74 8.50 7.13
CA THR A 109 11.60 9.32 6.72
C THR A 109 12.06 10.28 5.62
N SER A 110 12.05 9.78 4.38
CA SER A 110 12.21 10.63 3.20
C SER A 110 10.84 11.19 2.81
N LEU A 111 10.77 12.49 2.52
CA LEU A 111 9.55 13.13 1.99
C LEU A 111 9.11 12.44 0.69
N PHE A 112 10.09 12.01 -0.10
CA PHE A 112 9.85 11.27 -1.34
C PHE A 112 9.14 9.93 -1.10
N GLY A 113 9.52 9.17 -0.08
CA GLY A 113 8.81 7.94 0.31
C GLY A 113 7.34 8.18 0.67
N GLN A 114 7.04 9.30 1.32
CA GLN A 114 5.66 9.68 1.65
C GLN A 114 4.86 10.07 0.40
N ILE A 115 5.49 10.78 -0.54
CA ILE A 115 4.85 11.12 -1.83
C ILE A 115 4.53 9.84 -2.60
N THR A 116 5.47 8.91 -2.71
CA THR A 116 5.24 7.70 -3.49
C THR A 116 4.25 6.76 -2.85
N ASN A 117 4.28 6.58 -1.53
CA ASN A 117 3.22 5.87 -0.83
C ASN A 117 1.85 6.50 -1.10
N CYS A 118 1.76 7.84 -1.08
CA CYS A 118 0.53 8.54 -1.44
C CYS A 118 0.11 8.28 -2.90
N LEU A 119 1.04 8.32 -3.85
CA LEU A 119 0.77 8.06 -5.27
C LEU A 119 0.30 6.62 -5.49
N THR A 120 0.97 5.64 -4.90
CA THR A 120 0.58 4.21 -4.94
C THR A 120 -0.85 4.02 -4.45
N ILE A 121 -1.20 4.59 -3.29
CA ILE A 121 -2.57 4.43 -2.76
C ILE A 121 -3.63 5.03 -3.70
N TRP A 122 -3.39 6.22 -4.23
CA TRP A 122 -4.40 6.95 -5.01
C TRP A 122 -4.46 6.58 -6.49
N LEU A 123 -3.33 6.16 -7.09
CA LEU A 123 -3.24 5.85 -8.53
C LEU A 123 -3.31 4.35 -8.83
N GLU A 124 -3.01 3.49 -7.86
CA GLU A 124 -2.98 2.04 -8.03
C GLU A 124 -4.04 1.38 -7.14
N ASP A 125 -3.89 1.41 -5.82
CA ASP A 125 -4.76 0.64 -4.91
C ASP A 125 -6.24 1.05 -5.05
N PHE A 126 -6.52 2.34 -4.94
CA PHE A 126 -7.89 2.87 -4.95
C PHE A 126 -8.64 2.61 -6.26
N PRO A 127 -8.15 2.99 -7.45
CA PRO A 127 -8.87 2.78 -8.69
C PRO A 127 -9.00 1.29 -9.03
N PHE A 128 -7.99 0.46 -8.74
CA PHE A 128 -8.06 -0.97 -9.05
C PHE A 128 -9.05 -1.70 -8.15
N LEU A 129 -9.09 -1.41 -6.85
CA LEU A 129 -10.10 -1.96 -5.94
C LEU A 129 -11.51 -1.46 -6.27
N THR A 130 -11.65 -0.20 -6.67
CA THR A 130 -12.94 0.36 -7.11
C THR A 130 -13.44 -0.37 -8.35
N LEU A 131 -12.57 -0.59 -9.33
CA LEU A 131 -12.89 -1.32 -10.56
C LEU A 131 -13.23 -2.79 -10.28
N ASN A 132 -12.49 -3.43 -9.36
CA ASN A 132 -12.78 -4.79 -8.93
C ASN A 132 -14.17 -4.89 -8.25
N LEU A 133 -14.48 -3.97 -7.34
CA LEU A 133 -15.79 -3.89 -6.69
C LEU A 133 -16.92 -3.66 -7.71
N LEU A 134 -16.71 -2.75 -8.67
CA LEU A 134 -17.71 -2.46 -9.70
C LEU A 134 -18.00 -3.69 -10.57
N ILE A 135 -16.97 -4.47 -10.92
CA ILE A 135 -17.15 -5.72 -11.68
C ILE A 135 -17.92 -6.75 -10.87
N VAL A 136 -17.62 -6.89 -9.58
CA VAL A 136 -18.33 -7.82 -8.68
C VAL A 136 -19.82 -7.44 -8.60
N ILE A 137 -20.12 -6.15 -8.46
CA ILE A 137 -21.50 -5.66 -8.41
C ILE A 137 -22.21 -5.85 -9.76
N CYS A 138 -21.54 -5.58 -10.87
CA CYS A 138 -22.12 -5.71 -12.20
C CYS A 138 -22.31 -7.16 -12.68
N HIS A 139 -21.61 -8.12 -12.09
CA HIS A 139 -21.70 -9.54 -12.43
C HIS A 139 -22.54 -10.33 -11.42
N ASP A 140 -23.64 -9.71 -10.97
CA ASP A 140 -24.65 -10.27 -10.05
C ASP A 140 -24.07 -10.93 -8.78
N GLY A 141 -22.90 -10.46 -8.31
CA GLY A 141 -22.26 -10.98 -7.11
C GLY A 141 -21.46 -12.28 -7.30
N GLU A 142 -21.25 -12.77 -8.53
CA GLU A 142 -20.32 -13.88 -8.75
C GLU A 142 -18.88 -13.42 -8.52
N VAL A 143 -18.41 -13.62 -7.29
CA VAL A 143 -17.06 -13.22 -6.92
C VAL A 143 -16.06 -14.26 -7.39
N THR A 144 -15.16 -13.87 -8.29
CA THR A 144 -14.06 -14.75 -8.68
C THR A 144 -13.07 -14.90 -7.52
N TYR A 145 -12.49 -16.11 -7.35
CA TYR A 145 -11.45 -16.34 -6.34
C TYR A 145 -10.30 -15.32 -6.42
N VAL A 146 -10.00 -14.83 -7.62
CA VAL A 146 -8.97 -13.80 -7.87
C VAL A 146 -9.36 -12.45 -7.25
N SER A 147 -10.64 -12.08 -7.32
CA SER A 147 -11.16 -10.84 -6.73
C SER A 147 -11.04 -10.86 -5.20
N ILE A 148 -11.37 -12.01 -4.58
CA ILE A 148 -11.23 -12.22 -3.13
C ILE A 148 -9.75 -12.18 -2.73
N ALA A 149 -8.89 -12.91 -3.44
CA ALA A 149 -7.45 -12.93 -3.17
C ALA A 149 -6.83 -11.53 -3.25
N LYS A 150 -7.22 -10.74 -4.26
CA LYS A 150 -6.79 -9.35 -4.41
C LYS A 150 -7.27 -8.48 -3.25
N ALA A 151 -8.55 -8.59 -2.86
CA ALA A 151 -9.06 -7.84 -1.71
C ALA A 151 -8.35 -8.22 -0.41
N ALA A 152 -8.00 -9.50 -0.21
CA ALA A 152 -7.32 -9.97 0.99
C ALA A 152 -5.90 -9.40 1.10
N ILE A 153 -5.16 -9.39 -0.01
CA ILE A 153 -3.84 -8.77 -0.08
C ILE A 153 -3.92 -7.26 0.09
N GLY A 154 -4.95 -6.62 -0.48
CA GLY A 154 -5.25 -5.21 -0.23
C GLY A 154 -5.43 -4.89 1.26
N ILE A 155 -6.13 -5.73 2.02
CA ILE A 155 -6.27 -5.56 3.49
C ILE A 155 -4.92 -5.67 4.19
N VAL A 156 -4.13 -6.69 3.88
CA VAL A 156 -2.81 -6.91 4.49
C VAL A 156 -1.87 -5.74 4.18
N ALA A 157 -1.80 -5.31 2.91
CA ALA A 157 -0.99 -4.18 2.48
C ALA A 157 -1.44 -2.87 3.14
N ALA A 158 -2.75 -2.61 3.19
CA ALA A 158 -3.32 -1.44 3.86
C ALA A 158 -2.98 -1.41 5.35
N PHE A 159 -3.04 -2.56 6.04
CA PHE A 159 -2.68 -2.65 7.45
C PHE A 159 -1.19 -2.37 7.69
N ILE A 160 -0.32 -2.93 6.86
CA ILE A 160 1.13 -2.67 6.93
C ILE A 160 1.42 -1.19 6.67
N ARG A 161 0.83 -0.59 5.63
CA ARG A 161 0.96 0.85 5.31
C ARG A 161 0.44 1.72 6.45
N PHE A 162 -0.68 1.37 7.07
CA PHE A 162 -1.22 2.07 8.23
C PHE A 162 -0.23 2.06 9.41
N LEU A 163 0.34 0.90 9.73
CA LEU A 163 1.38 0.79 10.76
C LEU A 163 2.60 1.66 10.45
N PHE A 164 3.08 1.67 9.20
CA PHE A 164 4.18 2.54 8.79
C PHE A 164 3.87 4.03 8.95
N ILE A 165 2.67 4.47 8.56
CA ILE A 165 2.24 5.87 8.73
C ILE A 165 2.17 6.24 10.22
N LEU A 166 1.66 5.35 11.08
CA LEU A 166 1.62 5.57 12.52
C LEU A 166 3.02 5.68 13.12
N LEU A 167 3.93 4.76 12.76
CA LEU A 167 5.33 4.79 13.19
C LEU A 167 6.01 6.09 12.76
N ASN A 168 5.79 6.51 11.50
CA ASN A 168 6.34 7.76 10.97
C ASN A 168 5.79 8.98 11.72
N LYS A 169 4.48 9.03 11.99
CA LYS A 169 3.85 10.12 12.74
C LYS A 169 4.35 10.19 14.17
N TRP A 170 4.57 9.04 14.81
CA TRP A 170 5.13 8.94 16.15
C TRP A 170 6.59 9.42 16.19
N LEU A 171 7.41 8.99 15.23
CA LEU A 171 8.80 9.43 15.09
C LEU A 171 8.91 10.94 14.83
N ILE A 172 8.12 11.50 13.91
CA ILE A 172 8.11 12.93 13.60
C ILE A 172 7.68 13.77 14.81
N ARG A 173 6.76 13.26 15.64
CA ARG A 173 6.35 13.96 16.87
C ARG A 173 7.51 14.11 17.86
N HIS A 174 8.43 13.14 17.90
CA HIS A 174 9.58 13.16 18.81
C HIS A 174 10.83 13.82 18.22
N ASP A 175 10.98 13.84 16.90
CA ASP A 175 12.05 14.58 16.23
C ASP A 175 11.64 16.06 16.07
N TYR A 176 11.87 16.84 17.13
CA TYR A 176 11.46 18.25 17.25
C TYR A 176 12.07 19.18 16.18
N ARG A 177 13.04 18.70 15.39
CA ARG A 177 13.91 19.53 14.56
C ARG A 177 13.47 19.69 13.11
N ARG A 178 12.44 18.96 12.64
CA ARG A 178 12.01 19.02 11.23
C ARG A 178 10.49 18.98 11.06
N LYS A 179 9.84 20.11 11.38
CA LYS A 179 8.39 20.30 11.20
C LYS A 179 8.05 20.68 9.76
N ASP A 180 8.30 19.76 8.82
CA ASP A 180 7.97 19.98 7.41
C ASP A 180 6.45 19.82 7.20
N ARG A 181 5.73 20.93 6.97
CA ARG A 181 4.27 20.94 6.73
C ARG A 181 3.82 19.95 5.64
N LEU A 182 4.65 19.77 4.61
CA LEU A 182 4.40 18.84 3.52
C LEU A 182 4.35 17.38 4.00
N SER A 183 5.22 16.99 4.93
CA SER A 183 5.23 15.63 5.44
C SER A 183 3.94 15.29 6.19
N TYR A 184 3.45 16.25 6.98
CA TYR A 184 2.16 16.12 7.66
C TYR A 184 1.00 16.00 6.67
N PHE A 185 1.02 16.81 5.61
CA PHE A 185 0.00 16.80 4.55
C PHE A 185 -0.06 15.45 3.82
N PHE A 186 1.07 14.95 3.30
CA PHE A 186 1.11 13.67 2.59
C PHE A 186 0.75 12.48 3.47
N ASN A 187 1.18 12.47 4.74
CA ASN A 187 0.77 11.42 5.69
C ASN A 187 -0.74 11.45 5.96
N THR A 188 -1.34 12.65 6.04
CA THR A 188 -2.79 12.79 6.25
C THR A 188 -3.57 12.26 5.04
N ILE A 189 -3.17 12.66 3.83
CA ILE A 189 -3.78 12.17 2.59
C ILE A 189 -3.60 10.65 2.43
N SER A 190 -2.41 10.13 2.74
CA SER A 190 -2.16 8.68 2.72
C SER A 190 -3.05 7.94 3.72
N THR A 191 -3.25 8.50 4.92
CA THR A 191 -4.14 7.91 5.93
C THR A 191 -5.57 7.81 5.42
N VAL A 192 -6.08 8.90 4.80
CA VAL A 192 -7.42 8.91 4.19
C VAL A 192 -7.53 7.86 3.09
N GLY A 193 -6.53 7.79 2.20
CA GLY A 193 -6.51 6.79 1.13
C GLY A 193 -6.52 5.34 1.66
N VAL A 194 -5.72 5.04 2.69
CA VAL A 194 -5.72 3.70 3.33
C VAL A 194 -7.09 3.34 3.90
N VAL A 195 -7.80 4.30 4.50
CA VAL A 195 -9.17 4.07 5.00
C VAL A 195 -10.11 3.72 3.86
N PHE A 196 -10.05 4.42 2.72
CA PHE A 196 -10.85 4.07 1.54
C PHE A 196 -10.52 2.68 0.99
N VAL A 197 -9.23 2.35 0.88
CA VAL A 197 -8.76 1.02 0.45
C VAL A 197 -9.30 -0.09 1.36
N LEU A 198 -9.29 0.12 2.68
CA LEU A 198 -9.87 -0.81 3.65
C LEU A 198 -11.38 -0.96 3.47
N ILE A 199 -12.12 0.14 3.34
CA ILE A 199 -13.57 0.11 3.12
C ILE A 199 -13.90 -0.67 1.84
N LEU A 200 -13.21 -0.39 0.73
CA LEU A 200 -13.41 -1.09 -0.53
C LEU A 200 -13.11 -2.60 -0.40
N SER A 201 -12.00 -2.95 0.26
CA SER A 201 -11.60 -4.35 0.42
C SER A 201 -12.56 -5.14 1.31
N ILE A 202 -13.06 -4.51 2.38
CA ILE A 202 -14.10 -5.10 3.25
C ILE A 202 -15.40 -5.27 2.47
N SER A 203 -15.82 -4.27 1.68
CA SER A 203 -17.03 -4.37 0.86
C SER A 203 -16.99 -5.55 -0.10
N ILE A 204 -15.84 -5.81 -0.75
CA ILE A 204 -15.68 -6.99 -1.63
C ILE A 204 -15.86 -8.30 -0.85
N HIS A 205 -15.28 -8.42 0.35
CA HIS A 205 -15.44 -9.62 1.18
C HIS A 205 -16.87 -9.80 1.69
N VAL A 206 -17.53 -8.71 2.09
CA VAL A 206 -18.92 -8.76 2.54
C VAL A 206 -19.81 -9.27 1.40
N ILE A 207 -19.65 -8.72 0.18
CA ILE A 207 -20.40 -9.19 -1.00
C ILE A 207 -20.09 -10.67 -1.28
N ALA A 208 -18.82 -11.08 -1.20
CA ALA A 208 -18.43 -12.48 -1.41
C ALA A 208 -19.00 -13.44 -0.36
N SER A 209 -19.33 -12.96 0.83
CA SER A 209 -19.88 -13.76 1.92
C SER A 209 -21.41 -13.80 1.95
N LEU A 210 -22.09 -12.97 1.15
CA LEU A 210 -23.55 -13.01 1.06
C LEU A 210 -23.96 -14.25 0.25
N PRO A 211 -24.93 -15.06 0.73
CA PRO A 211 -25.51 -16.14 -0.04
C PRO A 211 -26.40 -15.53 -1.13
N ILE A 212 -25.77 -15.16 -2.23
CA ILE A 212 -26.43 -14.67 -3.43
C ILE A 212 -26.68 -15.89 -4.30
N ASP A 213 -27.96 -16.24 -4.49
CA ASP A 213 -28.32 -17.29 -5.43
C ASP A 213 -27.92 -16.89 -6.86
N SER A 214 -27.79 -17.87 -7.76
CA SER A 214 -27.46 -17.67 -9.18
C SER A 214 -28.41 -16.74 -9.96
N PHE A 215 -29.48 -16.25 -9.31
CA PHE A 215 -30.43 -15.26 -9.81
C PHE A 215 -30.31 -13.88 -9.14
N GLY A 216 -29.24 -13.62 -8.38
CA GLY A 216 -29.03 -12.34 -7.69
C GLY A 216 -29.97 -12.10 -6.50
N ARG A 217 -30.69 -13.13 -6.02
CA ARG A 217 -31.62 -13.00 -4.88
C ARG A 217 -30.90 -13.32 -3.59
N ILE A 218 -31.08 -12.45 -2.60
CA ILE A 218 -30.60 -12.67 -1.24
C ILE A 218 -31.60 -13.60 -0.55
N HIS A 219 -31.21 -14.84 -0.30
CA HIS A 219 -31.97 -15.70 0.60
C HIS A 219 -31.65 -15.31 2.04
N LEU A 220 -32.51 -14.47 2.62
CA LEU A 220 -32.62 -14.41 4.08
C LEU A 220 -33.32 -15.70 4.48
N GLU A 221 -32.58 -16.65 5.09
CA GLU A 221 -33.20 -17.75 5.82
C GLU A 221 -34.19 -17.12 6.81
N SER A 222 -35.49 -17.30 6.54
CA SER A 222 -36.54 -16.91 7.47
C SER A 222 -36.35 -17.73 8.75
N PRO A 223 -36.29 -17.09 9.94
CA PRO A 223 -36.04 -17.77 11.20
C PRO A 223 -37.11 -18.82 11.54
#